data_AF-J9DPK8-F1
#
_entry.id   AF-J9DPK8-F1
#
_cell.length_a   1.000
_cell.length_b   1.000
_cell.length_c   1.000
_cell.angle_alpha   90.00
_cell.angle_beta   90.00
_cell.angle_gamma   90.00
#
_symmetry.space_group_name_H-M   'P 1'
#
loop_
_entity.id
_entity.type
_entity.pdbx_description
1 polymer ?
#
loop_
_entity_poly.entity_id
_entity_poly.type
_entity_poly.pdbx_seq_one_letter_code
_entity_poly.pdbx_strand_id
1 'polypeptide(L)'
;MLRVGEIWHKEYICKVEGVFPADKEIVCDRPIGPLVVSMGIQCIRDDGKSARSRFWRLWTDGQTSVVRCMLETGRTHQIRVHLQYLGQLFKVNFSFSKINVISEWYKT
;
A
#
# COMPACT_ATOMS: atom_id res chain seq x y z
N MET A 1 24.97 -0.81 -10.38
CA MET A 1 24.66 -0.25 -11.72
C MET A 1 23.64 -1.19 -12.35
N LEU A 2 22.39 -0.74 -12.56
CA LEU A 2 21.32 -1.57 -13.13
C LEU A 2 21.60 -1.81 -14.62
N ARG A 3 21.27 -2.99 -15.15
CA ARG A 3 21.44 -3.30 -16.58
C ARG A 3 20.33 -2.65 -17.40
N VAL A 4 20.69 -2.12 -18.57
CA VAL A 4 19.72 -1.58 -19.53
C VAL A 4 18.83 -2.72 -20.02
N GLY A 5 17.52 -2.63 -19.76
CA GLY A 5 16.51 -3.59 -20.24
C GLY A 5 15.78 -4.39 -19.14
N GLU A 6 16.20 -4.29 -17.88
CA GLU A 6 15.52 -4.97 -16.76
C GLU A 6 14.35 -4.10 -16.23
N ILE A 7 13.16 -4.71 -16.12
CA ILE A 7 11.99 -4.08 -15.50
C ILE A 7 12.08 -4.31 -13.99
N TRP A 8 12.16 -3.24 -13.22
CA TRP A 8 12.25 -3.30 -11.76
C TRP A 8 10.95 -2.85 -11.11
N HIS A 9 10.52 -3.59 -10.08
CA HIS A 9 9.38 -3.23 -9.25
C HIS A 9 9.82 -3.11 -7.80
N LYS A 10 9.15 -2.21 -7.06
CA LYS A 10 9.35 -2.10 -5.61
C LYS A 10 8.30 -2.93 -4.90
N GLU A 11 8.77 -3.86 -4.09
CA GLU A 11 7.92 -4.72 -3.29
C GLU A 11 8.14 -4.50 -1.81
N TYR A 12 7.02 -4.52 -1.09
CA TYR A 12 6.95 -4.28 0.33
C TYR A 12 6.08 -5.32 1.01
N ILE A 13 6.48 -5.74 2.20
CA ILE A 13 5.64 -6.57 3.07
C ILE A 13 5.07 -5.68 4.17
N CYS A 14 3.76 -5.68 4.31
CA CYS A 14 3.02 -4.87 5.28
C CYS A 14 2.31 -5.79 6.27
N LYS A 15 2.39 -5.49 7.56
CA LYS A 15 1.45 -6.05 8.54
C LYS A 15 0.28 -5.08 8.72
N VAL A 16 -0.94 -5.62 8.71
CA VAL A 16 -2.18 -4.85 8.89
C VAL A 16 -3.07 -5.53 9.93
N GLU A 17 -3.89 -4.76 10.64
CA GLU A 17 -4.89 -5.30 11.57
C GLU A 17 -6.16 -5.71 10.85
N GLY A 18 -6.74 -6.83 11.26
CA GLY A 18 -7.89 -7.46 10.64
C GLY A 18 -7.52 -8.39 9.50
N VAL A 19 -8.57 -8.94 8.88
CA VAL A 19 -8.45 -9.94 7.81
C VAL A 19 -8.50 -9.23 6.47
N PHE A 20 -7.35 -9.12 5.81
CA PHE A 20 -7.29 -8.65 4.42
C PHE A 20 -8.03 -9.65 3.52
N PRO A 21 -8.72 -9.22 2.45
CA PRO A 21 -9.44 -10.14 1.58
C PRO A 21 -8.54 -11.22 0.98
N ALA A 22 -9.09 -12.41 0.83
CA ALA A 22 -8.40 -13.59 0.32
C ALA A 22 -8.35 -13.64 -1.21
N ASP A 23 -7.47 -14.51 -1.73
CA ASP A 23 -7.59 -15.21 -3.01
C ASP A 23 -7.58 -14.38 -4.30
N LYS A 24 -7.34 -13.07 -4.22
CA LYS A 24 -7.13 -12.24 -5.41
C LYS A 24 -6.21 -11.06 -5.16
N GLU A 25 -5.62 -10.62 -6.25
CA GLU A 25 -5.00 -9.30 -6.33
C GLU A 25 -6.04 -8.21 -6.07
N ILE A 26 -5.68 -7.24 -5.22
CA ILE A 26 -6.45 -6.02 -5.03
C ILE A 26 -5.63 -4.85 -5.56
N VAL A 27 -6.17 -4.16 -6.57
CA VAL A 27 -5.57 -2.97 -7.14
C VAL A 27 -6.22 -1.73 -6.52
N CYS A 28 -5.41 -0.85 -5.94
CA CYS A 28 -5.85 0.48 -5.52
C CYS A 28 -5.26 1.51 -6.49
N ASP A 29 -6.13 2.06 -7.33
CA ASP A 29 -5.80 3.11 -8.30
C ASP A 29 -6.55 4.38 -7.89
N ARG A 30 -6.06 5.00 -6.81
CA ARG A 30 -6.66 6.19 -6.23
C ARG A 30 -5.60 7.28 -6.09
N PRO A 31 -5.83 8.47 -6.67
CA PRO A 31 -4.88 9.57 -6.61
C PRO A 31 -4.64 10.04 -5.17
N ILE A 32 -3.41 10.50 -4.90
CA ILE A 32 -2.96 10.93 -3.57
C ILE A 32 -2.54 12.40 -3.62
N GLY A 33 -2.99 13.16 -2.63
CA GLY A 33 -2.59 14.55 -2.43
C GLY A 33 -2.49 14.94 -0.95
N PRO A 34 -1.98 16.14 -0.65
CA PRO A 34 -1.85 16.62 0.71
C PRO A 34 -3.23 16.86 1.35
N LEU A 35 -3.41 16.37 2.58
CA LEU A 35 -4.53 16.76 3.43
C LEU A 35 -4.19 18.00 4.25
N VAL A 36 -3.02 17.94 4.93
CA VAL A 36 -2.48 19.04 5.74
C VAL A 36 -1.02 19.21 5.36
N VAL A 37 -0.74 20.24 4.56
CA VAL A 37 0.58 20.49 3.96
C VAL A 37 1.64 20.69 5.04
N SER A 38 1.34 21.49 6.07
CA SER A 38 2.28 21.80 7.17
C SER A 38 2.72 20.58 7.98
N MET A 39 1.91 19.51 7.99
CA MET A 39 2.19 18.26 8.70
C MET A 39 2.63 17.12 7.77
N GLY A 40 2.75 17.36 6.46
CA GLY A 40 3.10 16.33 5.48
C GLY A 40 2.07 15.19 5.36
N ILE A 41 0.84 15.38 5.84
CA ILE A 41 -0.22 14.36 5.83
C ILE A 41 -0.77 14.23 4.40
N GLN A 42 -0.87 13.00 3.91
CA GLN A 42 -1.38 12.66 2.59
C GLN A 42 -2.70 11.89 2.72
N CYS A 43 -3.60 12.05 1.74
CA CYS A 43 -4.86 11.34 1.68
C CYS A 43 -5.27 11.04 0.23
N ILE A 44 -6.31 10.22 0.05
CA ILE A 44 -6.94 10.04 -1.26
C ILE A 44 -7.65 11.34 -1.65
N ARG A 45 -7.35 11.86 -2.83
CA ARG A 45 -8.00 13.04 -3.39
C ARG A 45 -8.10 12.94 -4.90
N ASP A 46 -9.27 13.24 -5.46
CA ASP A 46 -9.49 13.17 -6.92
C ASP A 46 -8.63 14.19 -7.70
N ASP A 47 -8.29 15.32 -7.08
CA ASP A 47 -7.36 16.34 -7.62
C ASP A 47 -5.87 16.04 -7.30
N GLY A 48 -5.59 14.87 -6.70
CA GLY A 48 -4.25 14.44 -6.33
C GLY A 48 -3.41 13.93 -7.50
N LYS A 49 -2.17 13.54 -7.20
CA LYS A 49 -1.30 12.88 -8.18
C LYS A 49 -1.71 11.42 -8.32
N SER A 50 -1.75 10.92 -9.57
CA SER A 50 -2.01 9.50 -9.84
C SER A 50 -1.06 8.62 -9.03
N ALA A 51 -1.66 7.61 -8.39
CA ALA A 51 -1.00 6.64 -7.54
C ALA A 51 -1.66 5.27 -7.68
N ARG A 52 -0.86 4.24 -7.90
CA ARG A 52 -1.34 2.88 -8.13
C ARG A 52 -0.49 1.85 -7.39
N SER A 53 -1.18 0.99 -6.65
CA SER A 53 -0.57 -0.07 -5.84
C SER A 53 -1.36 -1.36 -5.98
N ARG A 54 -0.66 -2.50 -5.96
CA ARG A 54 -1.26 -3.84 -6.00
C ARG A 54 -0.98 -4.55 -4.68
N PHE A 55 -1.97 -5.26 -4.16
CA PHE A 55 -1.91 -5.92 -2.86
C PHE A 55 -2.34 -7.38 -2.95
N TRP A 56 -1.65 -8.24 -2.18
CA TRP A 56 -2.01 -9.65 -1.98
C TRP A 56 -1.88 -10.00 -0.51
N ARG A 57 -2.86 -10.71 0.05
CA ARG A 57 -2.68 -11.34 1.36
C ARG A 57 -1.75 -12.53 1.23
N LEU A 58 -0.69 -12.55 2.02
CA LEU A 58 0.22 -13.69 2.13
C LEU A 58 -0.19 -14.64 3.25
N TRP A 59 -0.67 -14.07 4.37
CA TRP A 59 -1.01 -14.84 5.56
C TRP A 59 -1.96 -14.05 6.47
N THR A 60 -2.71 -14.75 7.31
CA THR A 60 -3.52 -14.18 8.39
C THR A 60 -3.70 -15.18 9.53
N ASP A 61 -3.82 -14.68 10.76
CA ASP A 61 -4.25 -15.43 11.96
C ASP A 61 -5.74 -15.18 12.31
N GLY A 62 -6.48 -14.50 11.44
CA GLY A 62 -7.87 -14.09 11.71
C GLY A 62 -8.01 -12.75 12.45
N GLN A 63 -6.92 -12.19 12.98
CA GLN A 63 -6.91 -10.89 13.66
C GLN A 63 -5.97 -9.88 13.01
N THR A 64 -4.94 -10.35 12.33
CA THR A 64 -3.96 -9.57 11.59
C THR A 64 -3.66 -10.26 10.26
N SER A 65 -3.19 -9.49 9.29
CA SER A 65 -2.80 -10.00 7.98
C SER A 65 -1.42 -9.51 7.58
N VAL A 66 -0.66 -10.38 6.93
CA VAL A 66 0.56 -10.01 6.21
C VAL A 66 0.19 -9.83 4.75
N VAL A 67 0.53 -8.66 4.21
CA VAL A 67 0.12 -8.21 2.88
C VAL A 67 1.37 -7.86 2.07
N ARG A 68 1.54 -8.49 0.91
CA ARG A 68 2.49 -8.06 -0.11
C ARG A 68 1.92 -6.86 -0.84
N CYS A 69 2.73 -5.84 -1.05
CA CYS A 69 2.40 -4.66 -1.82
C CYS A 69 3.44 -4.47 -2.93
N MET A 70 2.97 -4.27 -4.16
CA MET A 70 3.80 -3.86 -5.28
C MET A 70 3.40 -2.44 -5.71
N LEU A 71 4.37 -1.55 -5.79
CA LEU A 71 4.17 -0.16 -6.19
C LEU A 71 4.44 0.02 -7.69
N GLU A 72 3.47 0.57 -8.42
CA GLU A 72 3.68 1.07 -9.78
C GLU A 72 4.08 2.55 -9.77
N THR A 73 3.76 3.27 -8.70
CA THR A 73 4.14 4.67 -8.47
C THR A 73 4.74 4.85 -7.07
N GLY A 74 5.53 5.91 -6.85
CA GLY A 74 6.18 6.18 -5.56
C GLY A 74 5.75 7.49 -4.92
N ARG A 75 4.48 7.63 -4.50
CA ARG A 75 4.02 8.83 -3.76
C ARG A 75 4.34 8.74 -2.27
N THR A 76 4.50 9.89 -1.63
CA THR A 76 4.68 9.99 -0.18
C THR A 76 3.54 9.28 0.54
N HIS A 77 3.87 8.41 1.49
CA HIS A 77 2.92 7.61 2.29
C HIS A 77 1.98 6.70 1.47
N GLN A 78 2.27 6.42 0.20
CA GLN A 78 1.34 5.75 -0.72
C GLN A 78 0.73 4.46 -0.17
N ILE A 79 1.57 3.52 0.28
CA ILE A 79 1.13 2.23 0.84
C ILE A 79 0.16 2.44 1.99
N ARG A 80 0.50 3.35 2.91
CA ARG A 80 -0.31 3.61 4.11
C ARG A 80 -1.67 4.21 3.77
N VAL A 81 -1.69 5.20 2.89
CA VAL A 81 -2.93 5.86 2.44
C VAL A 81 -3.83 4.88 1.68
N HIS A 82 -3.26 4.09 0.76
CA HIS A 82 -4.00 3.11 -0.02
C HIS A 82 -4.55 1.98 0.85
N LEU A 83 -3.75 1.44 1.79
CA LEU A 83 -4.24 0.43 2.74
C LEU A 83 -5.35 1.00 3.61
N GLN A 84 -5.21 2.22 4.15
CA GLN A 84 -6.28 2.83 4.94
C GLN A 84 -7.60 2.96 4.14
N TYR A 85 -7.50 3.40 2.88
CA TYR A 85 -8.66 3.50 1.98
C TYR A 85 -9.32 2.13 1.74
N LEU A 86 -8.53 1.10 1.44
CA LEU A 86 -9.03 -0.26 1.28
C LEU A 86 -9.66 -0.80 2.57
N GLY A 87 -9.11 -0.43 3.73
CA GLY A 87 -9.66 -0.78 5.03
C GLY A 87 -11.06 -0.22 5.23
N GLN A 88 -11.26 1.06 4.91
CA GLN A 88 -12.59 1.66 4.94
C GLN A 88 -13.56 0.94 3.99
N LEU A 89 -13.10 0.62 2.77
CA LEU A 89 -13.91 -0.09 1.77
C LEU A 89 -14.35 -1.48 2.23
N PHE A 90 -13.44 -2.24 2.86
CA PHE A 90 -13.71 -3.59 3.35
C PHE A 90 -14.24 -3.62 4.79
N LYS A 91 -14.44 -2.46 5.43
CA LYS A 91 -14.81 -2.33 6.85
C LYS A 91 -13.81 -3.03 7.80
N VAL A 92 -12.53 -2.94 7.46
CA VAL A 92 -11.40 -3.45 8.26
C VAL A 92 -10.56 -2.27 8.75
N ASN A 93 -10.24 -2.25 10.04
CA ASN A 93 -9.49 -1.15 10.66
C ASN A 93 -7.99 -1.22 10.34
N PHE A 94 -7.59 -0.68 9.19
CA PHE A 94 -6.17 -0.47 8.87
C PHE A 94 -5.71 0.91 9.36
N SER A 95 -5.17 0.98 10.58
CA SER A 95 -4.65 2.24 11.15
C SER A 95 -3.22 2.55 10.69
N PHE A 96 -2.94 3.83 10.41
CA PHE A 96 -1.63 4.35 10.04
C PHE A 96 -0.50 3.99 11.02
N SER A 97 -0.80 3.94 12.31
CA SER A 97 0.18 3.62 13.36
C SER A 97 0.60 2.15 13.37
N LYS A 98 -0.08 1.29 12.60
CA LYS A 98 0.05 -0.18 12.68
C LYS A 98 0.50 -0.82 11.37
N ILE A 99 0.73 -0.02 10.33
CA ILE A 99 1.30 -0.48 9.06
C ILE A 99 2.82 -0.44 9.16
N ASN A 100 3.40 -1.59 9.49
CA ASN A 100 4.85 -1.78 9.48
C ASN A 100 5.26 -2.33 8.11
N VAL A 101 6.12 -1.58 7.41
CA VAL A 101 6.81 -2.06 6.21
C VAL A 101 8.01 -2.87 6.69
N ILE A 102 7.95 -4.19 6.50
CA ILE A 102 8.85 -5.16 7.13
C ILE A 102 10.09 -5.42 6.28
N SER A 103 10.06 -5.12 4.98
CA SER A 103 11.21 -5.23 4.08
C SER A 103 10.96 -4.49 2.77
N GLU A 104 12.03 -4.02 2.14
CA GLU A 104 12.05 -3.56 0.75
C GLU A 104 12.91 -4.57 -0.02
N TRP A 105 12.31 -5.29 -0.96
CA TRP A 105 13.03 -6.21 -1.83
C TRP A 105 13.20 -5.59 -3.20
N TYR A 106 14.43 -5.60 -3.70
CA TYR A 106 14.77 -5.30 -5.08
C TYR A 106 15.07 -6.63 -5.77
N LYS A 107 14.10 -7.20 -6.48
CA LYS A 107 14.36 -8.40 -7.28
C LYS A 107 13.47 -8.50 -8.51
N THR A 108 14.10 -8.80 -9.64
CA THR A 108 13.64 -9.84 -10.57
C THR A 108 14.44 -11.11 -10.27
#